data_AF-A0AAU5GYZ9-F1
#
_entry.id   AF-A0AAU5GYZ9-F1
#
_cell.length_a   1.000
_cell.length_b   1.000
_cell.length_c   1.000
_cell.angle_alpha   90.00
_cell.angle_beta   90.00
_cell.angle_gamma   90.00
#
_symmetry.space_group_name_H-M   'P 1'
#
loop_
_entity.id
_entity.type
_entity.pdbx_description
1 polymer ?
#
loop_
_entity_poly.entity_id
_entity_poly.type
_entity_poly.pdbx_seq_one_letter_code
_entity_poly.pdbx_strand_id
1 'polypeptide(L)'
;MTVMKPTNSQTHQAGRHLAVAEALLRGLPAKLHGAQTYIEVGAHVAQVMVAAKGAWIIADIDKFTALTCDRVVLVNVTDGRAFYIADGDKLRAEVRARHQEFLERVGGTRPRNPDSKNTVIQPEHVTEWRDQWELLT
;
A
#
# COMPACT_ATOMS: atom_id res chain seq x y z
N MET A 1 -20.64 -9.00 24.41
CA MET A 1 -20.39 -8.06 23.30
C MET A 1 -19.80 -8.84 22.14
N THR A 2 -20.49 -8.93 21.01
CA THR A 2 -19.92 -9.54 19.79
C THR A 2 -19.18 -8.45 19.03
N VAL A 3 -17.86 -8.57 18.95
CA VAL A 3 -17.04 -7.65 18.13
C VAL A 3 -17.34 -7.96 16.66
N MET A 4 -17.85 -6.96 15.93
CA MET A 4 -18.08 -7.07 14.49
C MET A 4 -16.76 -7.05 13.72
N LYS A 5 -16.75 -7.69 12.54
CA LYS A 5 -15.62 -7.56 11.60
C LYS A 5 -15.44 -6.09 11.22
N PRO A 6 -14.21 -5.59 11.15
CA PRO A 6 -13.95 -4.20 10.76
C PRO A 6 -14.43 -3.94 9.33
N THR A 7 -14.99 -2.74 9.12
CA THR A 7 -15.29 -2.20 7.79
C THR A 7 -13.98 -1.84 7.05
N ASN A 8 -14.04 -1.71 5.72
CA ASN A 8 -12.88 -1.26 4.94
C ASN A 8 -12.33 0.09 5.46
N SER A 9 -13.21 1.04 5.79
CA SER A 9 -12.80 2.33 6.37
C SER A 9 -12.04 2.15 7.70
N GLN A 10 -12.55 1.31 8.61
CA GLN A 10 -11.85 1.01 9.86
C GLN A 10 -10.49 0.34 9.63
N THR A 11 -10.39 -0.57 8.66
CA THR A 11 -9.12 -1.22 8.29
C THR A 11 -8.10 -0.21 7.76
N HIS A 12 -8.51 0.70 6.86
CA HIS A 12 -7.62 1.74 6.33
C HIS A 12 -7.17 2.72 7.43
N GLN A 13 -8.08 3.14 8.31
CA GLN A 13 -7.73 3.99 9.46
C GLN A 13 -6.74 3.28 10.39
N ALA A 14 -7.00 2.02 10.74
CA ALA A 14 -6.11 1.24 11.58
C ALA A 14 -4.69 1.16 10.99
N GLY A 15 -4.56 0.91 9.69
CA GLY A 15 -3.24 0.87 9.04
C GLY A 15 -2.48 2.21 9.12
N ARG A 16 -3.17 3.35 8.96
CA ARG A 16 -2.54 4.68 9.13
C ARG A 16 -2.05 4.88 10.56
N HIS A 17 -2.89 4.55 11.53
CA HIS A 17 -2.51 4.66 12.94
C HIS A 17 -1.32 3.76 13.30
N LEU A 18 -1.28 2.55 12.74
CA LEU A 18 -0.14 1.64 12.90
C LEU A 18 1.13 2.21 12.29
N ALA A 19 1.06 2.76 11.06
CA ALA A 19 2.21 3.37 10.41
C ALA A 19 2.73 4.59 11.18
N VAL A 20 1.84 5.46 11.67
CA VAL A 20 2.23 6.60 12.51
C VAL A 20 2.86 6.13 13.82
N ALA A 21 2.25 5.15 14.50
CA ALA A 21 2.80 4.62 15.75
C ALA A 21 4.19 4.00 15.56
N GLU A 22 4.38 3.22 14.49
CA GLU A 22 5.66 2.61 14.16
C GLU A 22 6.74 3.65 13.83
N ALA A 23 6.40 4.67 13.04
CA ALA A 23 7.30 5.78 12.75
C ALA A 23 7.76 6.51 14.04
N LEU A 24 6.82 6.79 14.94
CA LEU A 24 7.11 7.44 16.23
C LEU A 24 8.00 6.57 17.12
N LEU A 25 7.77 5.25 17.17
CA LEU A 25 8.61 4.31 17.91
C LEU A 25 10.04 4.24 17.37
N ARG A 26 10.24 4.57 16.10
CA ARG A 26 11.55 4.69 15.44
C ARG A 26 12.18 6.07 15.57
N GLY A 27 11.54 7.00 16.28
CA GLY A 27 12.03 8.35 16.49
C GLY A 27 11.76 9.31 15.33
N LEU A 28 10.92 8.93 14.36
CA LEU A 28 10.54 9.80 13.25
C LEU A 28 9.32 10.64 13.63
N PRO A 29 9.32 11.96 13.41
CA PRO A 29 8.14 12.79 13.64
C PRO A 29 7.04 12.37 12.65
N ALA A 30 5.89 11.94 13.16
CA ALA A 30 4.80 11.45 12.32
C ALA A 30 3.41 11.84 12.83
N LYS A 31 2.47 12.04 11.91
CA LYS A 31 1.05 12.31 12.20
C LYS A 31 0.15 11.93 11.04
N LEU A 32 -1.16 11.86 11.30
CA LEU A 32 -2.15 11.71 10.23
C LEU A 32 -2.17 12.97 9.35
N HIS A 33 -2.30 12.77 8.04
CA HIS A 33 -2.39 13.85 7.07
C HIS A 33 -3.67 13.73 6.23
N GLY A 34 -4.44 14.82 6.15
CA GLY A 34 -5.57 14.97 5.22
C GLY A 34 -6.51 13.75 5.13
N ALA A 35 -6.83 13.39 3.88
CA ALA A 35 -7.78 12.33 3.53
C ALA A 35 -7.36 10.94 4.05
N GLN A 36 -8.31 9.98 4.00
CA GLN A 36 -8.31 8.68 4.69
C GLN A 36 -7.13 7.72 4.41
N THR A 37 -6.14 8.08 3.58
CA THR A 37 -5.01 7.21 3.23
C THR A 37 -3.66 7.89 3.31
N TYR A 38 -3.52 9.07 3.92
CA TYR A 38 -2.23 9.76 3.99
C TYR A 38 -1.72 9.99 5.42
N ILE A 39 -0.40 10.01 5.56
CA ILE A 39 0.32 10.37 6.78
C ILE A 39 1.47 11.33 6.43
N GLU A 40 1.88 12.14 7.39
CA GLU A 40 3.15 12.86 7.36
C GLU A 40 4.16 12.09 8.20
N VAL A 41 5.36 11.86 7.67
CA VAL A 41 6.52 11.29 8.37
C VAL A 41 7.78 12.05 7.92
N GLY A 42 8.48 12.69 8.85
CA GLY A 42 9.62 13.55 8.49
C GLY A 42 9.18 14.69 7.56
N ALA A 43 9.88 14.84 6.44
CA ALA A 43 9.55 15.80 5.39
C ALA A 43 8.52 15.27 4.36
N HIS A 44 8.08 14.01 4.49
CA HIS A 44 7.30 13.33 3.45
C HIS A 44 5.82 13.23 3.80
N VAL A 45 4.98 13.47 2.79
CA VAL A 45 3.59 13.00 2.79
C VAL A 45 3.55 11.64 2.09
N ALA A 46 3.20 10.60 2.83
CA ALA A 46 3.16 9.23 2.33
C ALA A 46 1.72 8.71 2.22
N GLN A 47 1.42 7.99 1.14
CA GLN A 47 0.20 7.20 1.04
C GLN A 47 0.35 5.92 1.87
N VAL A 48 -0.69 5.52 2.57
CA VAL A 48 -0.78 4.27 3.33
C VAL A 48 -1.74 3.32 2.63
N MET A 49 -1.26 2.11 2.33
CA MET A 49 -2.10 1.01 1.85
C MET A 49 -2.06 -0.15 2.84
N VAL A 50 -3.19 -0.82 3.02
CA VAL A 50 -3.34 -1.88 4.04
C VAL A 50 -3.68 -3.21 3.40
N ALA A 51 -2.90 -4.24 3.70
CA ALA A 51 -3.18 -5.63 3.38
C ALA A 51 -3.80 -6.31 4.60
N ALA A 52 -5.12 -6.51 4.56
CA ALA A 52 -5.88 -7.24 5.59
C ALA A 52 -6.25 -8.67 5.20
N LYS A 53 -5.85 -9.09 3.99
CA LYS A 53 -6.07 -10.45 3.45
C LYS A 53 -4.83 -10.98 2.73
N GLY A 54 -3.64 -10.62 3.21
CA GLY A 54 -2.35 -11.08 2.71
C GLY A 54 -1.79 -10.29 1.53
N ALA A 55 -2.57 -9.41 0.90
CA ALA A 55 -2.14 -8.63 -0.24
C ALA A 55 -2.80 -7.25 -0.30
N TRP A 56 -2.17 -6.31 -1.00
CA TRP A 56 -2.74 -4.99 -1.28
C TRP A 56 -3.48 -5.02 -2.61
N ILE A 57 -4.75 -4.61 -2.60
CA ILE A 57 -5.62 -4.65 -3.78
C ILE A 57 -5.73 -3.24 -4.36
N ILE A 58 -5.35 -3.09 -5.62
CA ILE A 58 -5.56 -1.86 -6.37
C ILE A 58 -6.84 -2.02 -7.19
N ALA A 59 -7.88 -1.29 -6.78
CA ALA A 59 -9.20 -1.33 -7.42
C ALA A 59 -9.20 -0.69 -8.82
N ASP A 60 -8.41 0.37 -8.98
CA ASP A 60 -8.30 1.16 -10.21
C ASP A 60 -6.82 1.48 -10.44
N ILE A 61 -6.25 0.86 -11.48
CA ILE A 61 -4.83 1.00 -11.77
C ILE A 61 -4.51 2.39 -12.31
N ASP A 62 -5.35 2.95 -13.17
CA ASP A 62 -5.08 4.25 -13.80
C ASP A 62 -5.09 5.34 -12.73
N LYS A 63 -6.08 5.28 -11.81
CA LYS A 63 -6.13 6.17 -10.65
C LYS A 63 -4.92 6.00 -9.73
N PHE A 64 -4.48 4.76 -9.49
CA PHE A 64 -3.31 4.51 -8.65
C PHE A 64 -2.02 5.05 -9.28
N THR A 65 -1.81 4.82 -10.58
CA THR A 65 -0.61 5.27 -11.30
C THR A 65 -0.57 6.77 -11.52
N ALA A 66 -1.71 7.46 -11.46
CA ALA A 66 -1.79 8.93 -11.57
C ALA A 66 -1.47 9.67 -10.26
N LEU A 67 -1.29 8.96 -9.14
CA LEU A 67 -0.90 9.59 -7.87
C LEU A 67 0.56 10.06 -7.92
N THR A 68 0.86 11.16 -7.25
CA THR A 68 2.19 11.81 -7.27
C THR A 68 2.82 11.89 -5.88
N CYS A 69 2.36 11.08 -4.92
CA CYS A 69 3.00 11.03 -3.60
C CYS A 69 4.34 10.29 -3.71
N ASP A 70 5.39 10.90 -3.15
CA ASP A 70 6.77 10.40 -3.28
C ASP A 70 6.99 9.08 -2.53
N ARG A 71 6.16 8.79 -1.53
CA ARG A 71 6.32 7.64 -0.64
C ARG A 71 5.03 6.89 -0.46
N VAL A 72 5.13 5.56 -0.41
CA VAL A 72 4.03 4.67 -0.08
C VAL A 72 4.44 3.76 1.07
N VAL A 73 3.67 3.78 2.15
CA VAL A 73 3.80 2.86 3.29
C VAL A 73 2.77 1.75 3.14
N LEU A 74 3.26 0.56 2.84
CA LEU A 74 2.46 -0.65 2.74
C LEU A 74 2.45 -1.33 4.11
N VAL A 75 1.27 -1.43 4.72
CA VAL A 75 1.06 -2.06 6.03
C VAL A 75 0.40 -3.42 5.84
N ASN A 76 1.05 -4.49 6.26
CA ASN A 76 0.45 -5.82 6.33
C ASN A 76 0.03 -6.13 7.77
N VAL A 77 -1.24 -6.53 7.95
CA VAL A 77 -1.85 -6.83 9.26
C VAL A 77 -2.34 -8.28 9.38
N THR A 78 -1.99 -9.19 8.46
CA THR A 78 -2.52 -10.56 8.47
C THR A 78 -1.72 -11.59 9.24
N ASP A 79 -0.41 -11.42 9.36
CA ASP A 79 0.47 -12.34 10.09
C ASP A 79 1.57 -11.53 10.79
N GLY A 80 1.25 -11.08 12.00
CA GLY A 80 1.98 -9.98 12.63
C GLY A 80 1.79 -8.64 11.90
N ARG A 81 2.65 -7.68 12.22
CA ARG A 81 2.69 -6.37 11.55
C ARG A 81 3.98 -6.28 10.76
N ALA A 82 3.87 -5.99 9.48
CA ALA A 82 5.02 -5.71 8.62
C ALA A 82 4.79 -4.41 7.85
N PHE A 83 5.87 -3.67 7.65
CA PHE A 83 5.87 -2.37 7.00
C PHE A 83 6.86 -2.38 5.85
N TYR A 84 6.43 -1.83 4.71
CA TYR A 84 7.28 -1.71 3.53
C TYR A 84 7.18 -0.29 3.01
N ILE A 85 8.32 0.38 2.86
CA ILE A 85 8.40 1.81 2.57
C ILE A 85 8.96 1.93 1.16
N ALA A 86 8.08 2.21 0.22
CA ALA A 86 8.41 2.26 -1.20
C ALA A 86 8.60 3.71 -1.68
N ASP A 87 9.49 3.88 -2.64
CA ASP A 87 9.40 5.02 -3.55
C ASP A 87 8.10 4.91 -4.36
N GLY A 88 7.31 5.99 -4.35
CA GLY A 88 5.98 5.98 -4.93
C GLY A 88 6.00 5.76 -6.45
N ASP A 89 6.92 6.40 -7.16
CA ASP A 89 7.02 6.30 -8.61
C ASP A 89 7.52 4.92 -9.02
N LYS A 90 8.53 4.39 -8.31
CA LYS A 90 9.02 3.02 -8.54
C LYS A 90 7.91 1.99 -8.33
N LEU A 91 7.17 2.05 -7.22
CA LEU A 91 6.07 1.12 -6.94
C LEU A 91 4.97 1.22 -8.03
N ARG A 92 4.59 2.43 -8.42
CA ARG A 92 3.57 2.65 -9.45
C ARG A 92 4.02 2.11 -10.81
N ALA A 93 5.28 2.33 -11.19
CA ALA A 93 5.85 1.82 -12.42
C ALA A 93 5.87 0.28 -12.47
N GLU A 94 6.30 -0.37 -11.38
CA GLU A 94 6.32 -1.83 -11.30
C GLU A 94 4.92 -2.44 -11.34
N VAL A 95 3.95 -1.83 -10.66
CA VAL A 95 2.53 -2.23 -10.77
C VAL A 95 2.03 -2.09 -12.21
N ARG A 96 2.35 -0.99 -12.89
CA ARG A 96 1.95 -0.76 -14.28
C ARG A 96 2.57 -1.79 -15.22
N ALA A 97 3.86 -2.09 -15.07
CA ALA A 97 4.56 -3.08 -15.87
C ALA A 97 3.91 -4.47 -15.74
N ARG A 98 3.69 -4.96 -14.52
CA ARG A 98 3.00 -6.25 -14.29
C ARG A 98 1.60 -6.30 -14.87
N HIS A 99 0.86 -5.18 -14.80
CA HIS A 99 -0.46 -5.09 -15.39
C HIS A 99 -0.41 -5.19 -16.92
N GLN A 100 0.56 -4.51 -17.54
CA GLN A 100 0.77 -4.52 -18.98
C GLN A 100 1.18 -5.92 -19.48
N GLU A 101 2.15 -6.55 -18.82
CA GLU A 101 2.56 -7.94 -19.11
C GLU A 101 1.38 -8.92 -19.04
N PHE A 102 0.50 -8.73 -18.05
CA PHE A 102 -0.71 -9.54 -17.96
C PHE A 102 -1.64 -9.29 -19.15
N LEU A 103 -1.88 -8.03 -19.53
CA LEU A 103 -2.74 -7.69 -20.67
C LEU A 103 -2.21 -8.27 -21.98
N GLU A 104 -0.90 -8.21 -22.20
CA GLU A 104 -0.24 -8.80 -23.38
C GLU A 104 -0.45 -10.32 -23.44
N ARG A 105 -0.33 -11.01 -22.29
CA ARG A 105 -0.54 -12.46 -22.19
C ARG A 105 -1.99 -12.88 -22.49
N VAL A 106 -2.97 -12.04 -22.18
CA VAL A 106 -4.41 -12.38 -22.33
C VAL A 106 -5.06 -11.79 -23.59
N GLY A 107 -4.26 -11.27 -24.53
CA GLY A 107 -4.75 -10.76 -25.82
C GLY A 107 -5.29 -9.34 -25.78
N GLY A 108 -4.77 -8.48 -24.90
CA GLY A 108 -5.00 -7.04 -24.86
C GLY A 108 -6.33 -6.59 -24.23
N THR A 109 -7.28 -7.49 -24.02
CA THR A 109 -8.55 -7.19 -23.32
C THR A 109 -8.63 -8.01 -22.03
N ARG A 110 -8.79 -7.33 -20.89
CA ARG A 110 -8.98 -7.99 -19.59
C ARG A 110 -10.17 -8.96 -19.66
N PRO A 111 -9.97 -10.28 -19.49
CA PRO A 111 -11.07 -11.22 -19.38
C PRO A 111 -11.94 -10.84 -18.18
N ARG A 112 -13.28 -10.91 -18.31
CA ARG A 112 -14.22 -10.77 -17.18
C ARG A 112 -14.18 -12.01 -16.28
N ASN A 113 -13.00 -12.34 -15.74
CA ASN A 113 -12.80 -13.43 -14.79
C ASN A 113 -12.18 -12.89 -13.48
N PRO A 114 -12.67 -13.29 -12.29
CA PRO A 114 -12.06 -12.99 -10.99
C PRO A 114 -10.55 -13.26 -10.83
N ASP A 115 -9.91 -14.01 -11.75
CA ASP A 115 -8.46 -14.25 -11.75
C ASP A 115 -7.59 -13.06 -12.19
N SER A 116 -8.18 -11.89 -12.42
CA SER A 116 -7.46 -10.64 -12.70
C SER A 116 -6.83 -10.02 -11.45
N LYS A 117 -6.04 -10.82 -10.72
CA LYS A 117 -5.17 -10.38 -9.62
C LYS A 117 -3.92 -9.63 -10.11
N ASN A 118 -3.90 -9.15 -11.35
CA ASN A 118 -2.76 -8.48 -11.96
C ASN A 118 -2.47 -7.09 -11.39
N THR A 119 -3.43 -6.50 -10.66
CA THR A 119 -3.24 -5.25 -9.91
C THR A 119 -3.02 -5.49 -8.40
N VAL A 120 -2.85 -6.75 -7.99
CA VAL A 120 -2.58 -7.09 -6.59
C VAL A 120 -1.09 -7.02 -6.32
N ILE A 121 -0.71 -6.31 -5.26
CA ILE A 121 0.66 -6.34 -4.73
C ILE A 121 0.71 -7.45 -3.69
N GLN A 122 1.53 -8.46 -3.93
CA GLN A 122 1.80 -9.53 -2.97
C GLN A 122 3.01 -9.18 -2.11
N PRO A 123 3.19 -9.77 -0.91
CA PRO A 123 4.34 -9.50 -0.05
C PRO A 123 5.70 -9.75 -0.73
N GLU A 124 5.78 -10.76 -1.60
CA GLU A 124 7.03 -11.10 -2.32
C GLU A 124 7.46 -9.97 -3.26
N HIS A 125 6.50 -9.20 -3.78
CA HIS A 125 6.76 -8.08 -4.68
C HIS A 125 7.43 -6.88 -3.99
N VAL A 126 7.36 -6.79 -2.66
CA VAL A 126 7.78 -5.60 -1.91
C VAL A 126 8.80 -5.92 -0.83
N THR A 127 9.31 -7.16 -0.83
CA THR A 127 10.24 -7.65 0.19
C THR A 127 11.52 -6.80 0.25
N GLU A 128 11.96 -6.23 -0.88
CA GLU A 128 13.11 -5.33 -0.92
C GLU A 128 12.91 -4.03 -0.10
N TRP A 129 11.66 -3.58 0.10
CA TRP A 129 11.33 -2.34 0.81
C TRP A 129 10.99 -2.54 2.28
N ARG A 130 11.14 -3.77 2.78
CA ARG A 130 10.76 -4.12 4.14
C ARG A 130 11.56 -3.29 5.15
N ASP A 131 10.86 -2.64 6.06
CA ASP A 131 11.42 -1.87 7.18
C ASP A 131 12.38 -0.73 6.81
N GLN A 132 12.36 -0.25 5.55
CA GLN A 132 13.19 0.87 5.05
C GLN A 132 12.68 2.26 5.52
N TRP A 133 12.49 2.43 6.83
CA TRP A 133 11.98 3.67 7.42
C TRP A 133 12.92 4.86 7.27
N GLU A 134 14.21 4.62 7.05
CA GLU A 134 15.22 5.62 6.72
C GLU A 134 14.90 6.40 5.43
N LEU A 135 14.05 5.87 4.56
CA LEU A 135 13.59 6.60 3.36
C LEU A 135 12.58 7.72 3.68
N LEU A 136 12.22 7.86 4.96
CA LEU A 136 11.29 8.86 5.48
C LEU A 136 11.95 9.86 6.46
N THR A 137 13.28 9.85 6.60
CA THR A 137 14.02 10.82 7.43
C THR A 137 14.24 12.15 6.73
#